data_AF-A0A3R9TMQ5-F1
#
_entry.id   AF-A0A3R9TMQ5-F1
#
_cell.length_a   1.000
_cell.length_b   1.000
_cell.length_c   1.000
_cell.angle_alpha   90.00
_cell.angle_beta   90.00
_cell.angle_gamma   90.00
#
_symmetry.space_group_name_H-M   'P 1'
#
loop_
_entity.id
_entity.type
_entity.pdbx_description
1 polymer ?
#
loop_
_entity_poly.entity_id
_entity_poly.type
_entity_poly.pdbx_seq_one_letter_code
_entity_poly.pdbx_strand_id
1 'polypeptide(L)' 'ADRWGNLTYRKAARNFGPIMAKAAKTTIVQVNDTVELGTLDPECIITPGIFVQHVVKVGDI' A
#
# COMPACT_ATOMS: atom_id res chain seq x y z
N ALA A 1 -1.13 2.37 4.52
CA ALA A 1 -0.92 3.21 3.33
C ALA A 1 -0.93 4.67 3.75
N ASP A 2 -0.21 5.54 3.05
CA ASP A 2 -0.47 6.98 3.14
C ASP A 2 -1.50 7.44 2.09
N ARG A 3 -1.82 8.73 2.09
CA ARG A 3 -2.79 9.33 1.16
C ARG A 3 -2.38 9.21 -0.32
N TRP A 4 -1.10 9.05 -0.63
CA TRP A 4 -0.61 8.86 -2.01
C TRP A 4 -0.61 7.40 -2.44
N GLY A 5 -1.01 6.48 -1.57
CA GLY A 5 -1.04 5.05 -1.86
C GLY A 5 0.28 4.34 -1.64
N ASN A 6 1.25 4.96 -0.98
CA ASN A 6 2.51 4.29 -0.64
C ASN A 6 2.26 3.18 0.38
N LEU A 7 2.86 2.00 0.14
CA LEU A 7 2.68 0.82 0.98
C LEU A 7 3.97 0.32 1.61
N THR A 8 3.85 0.03 2.90
CA THR A 8 4.72 -0.88 3.63
C THR A 8 3.96 -2.18 3.90
N TYR A 9 4.68 -3.26 4.21
CA TYR A 9 4.10 -4.58 4.42
C TYR A 9 4.61 -5.18 5.74
N ARG A 10 3.71 -5.84 6.48
CA ARG A 10 4.07 -6.52 7.72
C ARG A 10 4.63 -7.92 7.44
N LYS A 11 5.95 -8.07 7.60
CA LYS A 11 6.66 -9.37 7.50
C LYS A 11 6.30 -10.11 6.18
N ALA A 12 5.92 -11.39 6.27
CA ALA A 12 5.62 -12.25 5.13
C ALA A 12 4.38 -11.83 4.31
N ALA A 13 3.55 -10.89 4.80
CA ALA A 13 2.44 -10.33 4.03
C ALA A 13 2.91 -9.56 2.77
N ARG A 14 4.23 -9.32 2.63
CA ARG A 14 4.83 -8.71 1.45
C ARG A 14 4.77 -9.60 0.19
N ASN A 15 4.77 -10.92 0.34
CA ASN A 15 4.82 -11.94 -0.73
C ASN A 15 4.74 -11.44 -2.20
N PHE A 16 3.59 -11.55 -2.85
CA PHE A 16 3.36 -11.16 -4.26
C PHE A 16 2.76 -9.76 -4.40
N GLY A 17 2.36 -9.12 -3.30
CA GLY A 17 1.67 -7.82 -3.31
C GLY A 17 2.35 -6.78 -4.21
N PRO A 18 3.65 -6.48 -4.04
CA PRO A 18 4.35 -5.50 -4.85
C PRO A 18 4.41 -5.84 -6.34
N ILE A 19 4.54 -7.12 -6.70
CA ILE A 19 4.62 -7.52 -8.11
C ILE A 19 3.24 -7.43 -8.76
N MET A 20 2.18 -7.83 -8.05
CA MET A 20 0.80 -7.77 -8.52
C MET A 20 0.35 -6.32 -8.72
N ALA A 21 0.68 -5.43 -7.78
CA ALA A 21 0.34 -4.01 -7.86
C ALA A 21 0.91 -3.31 -9.11
N LYS A 22 2.09 -3.75 -9.58
CA LYS A 22 2.76 -3.19 -10.76
C LYS A 22 2.27 -3.76 -12.10
N ALA A 23 1.49 -4.85 -12.06
CA ALA A 23 1.11 -5.63 -13.24
C ALA A 23 -0.39 -5.51 -13.60
N ALA A 24 -1.07 -4.49 -13.10
CA ALA A 24 -2.49 -4.27 -13.34
C ALA A 24 -2.75 -2.87 -13.91
N LYS A 25 -3.83 -2.75 -14.70
CA LYS A 25 -4.35 -1.44 -15.15
C LYS A 25 -4.96 -0.64 -13.99
N THR A 26 -5.55 -1.35 -13.03
CA THR A 26 -6.17 -0.77 -11.84
C THR A 26 -5.87 -1.66 -10.66
N THR A 27 -5.20 -1.09 -9.67
CA THR A 27 -4.75 -1.71 -8.42
C THR A 27 -5.54 -1.11 -7.27
N ILE A 28 -6.27 -1.97 -6.57
CA ILE A 28 -7.01 -1.65 -5.36
C ILE A 28 -6.33 -2.38 -4.21
N VAL A 29 -5.98 -1.64 -3.15
CA VAL A 29 -5.28 -2.21 -2.00
C VAL A 29 -6.11 -2.05 -0.75
N GLN A 30 -6.32 -3.17 -0.06
CA GLN A 30 -6.89 -3.18 1.28
C GLN A 30 -5.76 -3.06 2.31
N VAL A 31 -5.91 -2.16 3.27
CA VAL A 31 -4.90 -1.91 4.30
C VAL A 31 -5.49 -1.90 5.70
N ASN A 32 -4.71 -2.32 6.68
CA ASN A 32 -5.10 -2.22 8.09
C ASN A 32 -5.17 -0.75 8.53
N ASP A 33 -4.15 0.03 8.16
CA ASP A 33 -4.00 1.41 8.60
C ASP A 33 -3.79 2.37 7.43
N THR A 34 -4.43 3.54 7.53
CA THR A 34 -4.15 4.73 6.73
C THR A 34 -3.44 5.75 7.61
N VAL A 35 -2.30 6.27 7.16
CA VAL A 35 -1.46 7.19 7.93
C VAL A 35 -1.27 8.51 7.19
N GLU A 36 -0.87 9.56 7.91
CA GLU A 36 -0.57 10.86 7.32
C GLU A 36 0.70 10.84 6.48
N LEU A 37 0.80 11.79 5.54
CA LEU A 37 2.01 11.95 4.72
C LEU A 37 3.23 12.24 5.60
N GLY A 38 4.37 11.62 5.25
CA GLY A 38 5.60 11.71 6.02
C GLY A 38 5.70 10.72 7.19
N THR A 39 4.61 10.01 7.54
CA THR A 39 4.65 8.97 8.58
C THR A 39 5.43 7.73 8.14
N LEU A 40 5.34 7.38 6.85
CA LEU A 40 6.09 6.26 6.28
C LEU A 40 7.50 6.74 5.92
N ASP A 41 8.51 6.03 6.42
CA ASP A 41 9.90 6.21 5.99
C ASP A 41 10.02 5.94 4.48
N PRO A 42 10.45 6.93 3.67
CA PRO A 42 10.59 6.78 2.23
C PRO A 42 11.46 5.58 1.81
N GLU A 43 12.52 5.28 2.55
CA GLU A 43 13.43 4.15 2.25
C GLU A 43 12.80 2.79 2.56
N CYS A 44 11.69 2.78 3.31
CA CYS A 44 10.95 1.59 3.66
C CYS A 44 9.72 1.35 2.76
N ILE A 45 9.43 2.23 1.81
CA ILE A 45 8.31 2.06 0.86
C ILE A 45 8.63 0.92 -0.11
N ILE A 46 7.79 -0.11 -0.10
CA ILE A 46 7.99 -1.31 -0.94
C ILE A 46 7.17 -1.21 -2.22
N THR A 47 5.96 -0.66 -2.13
CA THR A 47 5.14 -0.38 -3.31
C THR A 47 4.86 1.11 -3.35
N PRO A 48 5.57 1.83 -4.24
CA PRO A 48 5.32 3.24 -4.48
C PRO A 48 3.87 3.47 -4.91
N GLY A 49 3.28 4.56 -4.43
CA GLY A 49 1.88 4.92 -4.65
C GLY A 49 1.49 5.09 -6.13
N ILE A 50 2.45 5.33 -7.02
CA ILE A 50 2.21 5.38 -8.47
C ILE A 50 1.58 4.09 -9.04
N PHE A 51 1.78 2.95 -8.35
CA PHE A 51 1.21 1.67 -8.73
C PHE A 51 -0.13 1.37 -8.06
N VAL A 52 -0.69 2.30 -7.28
CA VAL A 52 -1.91 2.11 -6.49
C VAL A 52 -2.93 3.18 -6.88
N GLN A 53 -4.10 2.76 -7.36
CA GLN A 53 -5.17 3.69 -7.76
C GLN A 53 -6.22 3.89 -6.66
N HIS A 54 -6.46 2.87 -5.84
CA HIS A 54 -7.44 2.94 -4.76
C HIS A 54 -6.90 2.31 -3.49
N VAL A 55 -7.06 3.01 -2.37
CA VAL A 55 -6.75 2.52 -1.02
C VAL A 55 -8.05 2.39 -0.25
N VAL A 56 -8.28 1.23 0.35
CA VAL A 56 -9.45 0.97 1.19
C VAL A 56 -8.96 0.47 2.55
N LYS A 57 -9.38 1.13 3.63
CA LYS A 57 -9.11 0.64 4.98
C LYS A 57 -10.05 -0.54 5.30
N VAL A 58 -9.53 -1.59 5.93
CA VAL A 58 -10.38 -2.65 6.51
C VAL A 58 -11.37 -1.97 7.47
N GLY A 59 -12.67 -2.23 7.30
CA GLY A 59 -13.69 -1.71 8.22
C GLY A 59 -13.59 -2.35 9.60
N ASP A 60 -14.08 -1.64 10.62
CA ASP A 60 -14.19 -2.20 11.96
C ASP A 60 -15.22 -3.35 11.94
N ILE A 61 -14.85 -4.51 12.51
CA ILE A 61 -15.72 -5.70 12.68
C ILE A 61 -16.45 -5.58 14.01
#